data_AF-A0A1Q7BIV7-F1
#
_entry.id   AF-A0A1Q7BIV7-F1
#
_cell.length_a   1.000
_cell.length_b   1.000
_cell.length_c   1.000
_cell.angle_alpha   90.00
_cell.angle_beta   90.00
_cell.angle_gamma   90.00
#
_symmetry.space_group_name_H-M   'P 1'
#
loop_
_entity.id
_entity.type
_entity.pdbx_description
1 polymer ?
#
loop_
_entity_poly.entity_id
_entity_poly.type
_entity_poly.pdbx_seq_one_letter_code
_entity_poly.pdbx_strand_id
1 'polypeptide(L)'
;MNALDGELRDGRHVMSIRVYYEDTDFSGIVYHANYLRFMERGRSNHLRLLTAPEEVKGASITLNQRILRGEELLVEAHVRVAFVCDGRARPIPKALRTAMRADQDSSAADPPVAQSSPRQRP
;
A
#
# COMPACT_ATOMS: atom_id res chain seq x y z
N MET A 1 6.56 5.36 14.40
CA MET A 1 6.79 3.92 14.70
C MET A 1 6.34 3.10 13.51
N ASN A 2 7.24 2.27 13.02
CA ASN A 2 7.34 1.74 11.66
C ASN A 2 6.06 1.13 11.09
N ALA A 3 5.72 1.58 9.87
CA ALA A 3 4.54 1.19 9.14
C ALA A 3 4.82 0.08 8.10
N LEU A 4 5.58 -0.93 8.53
CA LEU A 4 5.89 -2.13 7.75
C LEU A 4 5.07 -3.29 8.30
N ASP A 5 4.63 -4.19 7.41
CA ASP A 5 4.06 -5.48 7.83
C ASP A 5 5.19 -6.47 8.08
N GLY A 6 5.74 -6.41 9.30
CA GLY A 6 6.97 -7.08 9.72
C GLY A 6 7.90 -6.13 10.47
N GLU A 7 9.17 -6.49 10.57
CA GLU A 7 10.19 -5.68 11.25
C GLU A 7 11.52 -5.69 10.48
N LEU A 8 12.30 -4.62 10.64
CA LEU A 8 13.67 -4.56 10.12
C LEU A 8 14.65 -5.03 11.18
N ARG A 9 15.33 -6.13 10.92
CA ARG A 9 16.41 -6.69 11.75
C ARG A 9 17.68 -6.75 10.93
N ASP A 10 18.74 -6.06 11.37
CA ASP A 10 20.06 -6.07 10.73
C ASP A 10 20.00 -5.79 9.21
N GLY A 11 19.18 -4.82 8.80
CA GLY A 11 18.98 -4.46 7.39
C GLY A 11 18.15 -5.46 6.57
N ARG A 12 17.50 -6.43 7.22
CA ARG A 12 16.61 -7.43 6.58
C ARG A 12 15.17 -7.26 7.04
N HIS A 13 14.23 -7.36 6.10
CA HIS A 13 12.81 -7.42 6.42
C HIS A 13 12.46 -8.83 6.90
N VAL A 14 11.97 -8.94 8.14
CA VAL A 14 11.50 -10.19 8.73
C VAL A 14 9.99 -10.10 8.91
N MET A 15 9.28 -11.05 8.32
CA MET A 15 7.83 -11.10 8.31
C MET A 15 7.36 -12.52 8.63
N SER A 16 6.35 -12.62 9.49
CA SER A 16 5.72 -13.90 9.81
C SER A 16 4.67 -14.24 8.76
N ILE A 17 4.80 -15.42 8.14
CA ILE A 17 3.82 -15.94 7.17
C ILE A 17 3.17 -17.18 7.75
N ARG A 18 1.84 -17.24 7.67
CA ARG A 18 1.08 -18.47 7.92
C ARG A 18 1.10 -19.34 6.66
N VAL A 19 1.59 -20.55 6.81
CA VAL A 19 1.57 -21.60 5.77
C VAL A 19 0.37 -22.50 6.03
N TYR A 20 -0.45 -22.76 5.01
CA TYR A 20 -1.58 -23.68 5.10
C TYR A 20 -1.18 -25.06 4.55
N TYR A 21 -1.88 -26.11 4.96
CA TYR A 21 -1.58 -27.47 4.51
C TYR A 21 -1.65 -27.63 2.98
N GLU A 22 -2.50 -26.84 2.31
CA GLU A 22 -2.60 -26.77 0.84
C GLU A 22 -1.31 -26.27 0.16
N ASP A 23 -0.47 -25.51 0.87
CA ASP A 23 0.82 -25.04 0.36
C ASP A 23 1.94 -26.09 0.53
N THR A 24 1.64 -27.21 1.19
CA THR A 24 2.61 -28.26 1.54
C THR A 24 2.34 -29.59 0.85
N ASP A 25 3.38 -30.39 0.70
CA ASP A 25 3.29 -31.78 0.23
C ASP A 25 2.93 -32.76 1.38
N PHE A 26 2.88 -34.05 1.06
CA PHE A 26 2.55 -35.10 2.04
C PHE A 26 3.59 -35.24 3.18
N SER A 27 4.79 -34.66 3.02
CA SER A 27 5.83 -34.63 4.05
C SER A 27 5.74 -33.40 4.96
N GLY A 28 4.81 -32.47 4.65
CA GLY A 28 4.63 -31.21 5.39
C GLY A 28 5.62 -30.13 4.98
N ILE A 29 6.32 -30.30 3.85
CA ILE A 29 7.25 -29.30 3.31
C ILE A 29 6.50 -28.45 2.28
N VAL A 30 6.77 -27.14 2.28
CA VAL A 30 6.22 -26.20 1.30
C VAL A 30 6.65 -26.60 -0.11
N TYR A 31 5.70 -26.59 -1.06
CA TYR A 31 6.03 -26.77 -2.47
C TYR A 31 7.01 -25.69 -2.96
N HIS A 32 8.08 -26.11 -3.64
CA HIS A 32 9.09 -25.19 -4.19
C HIS A 32 8.50 -24.07 -5.06
N ALA A 33 7.42 -24.35 -5.81
CA ALA A 33 6.73 -23.36 -6.62
C ALA A 33 6.16 -22.17 -5.79
N ASN A 34 5.87 -22.38 -4.50
CA ASN A 34 5.33 -21.36 -3.60
C ASN A 34 6.41 -20.46 -2.98
N TYR A 35 7.70 -20.79 -3.09
CA TYR A 35 8.78 -20.00 -2.47
C TYR A 35 8.80 -18.57 -2.99
N LEU A 36 8.68 -18.40 -4.31
CA LEU A 36 8.65 -17.08 -4.94
C LEU A 36 7.45 -16.25 -4.49
N ARG A 37 6.29 -16.89 -4.22
CA ARG A 37 5.10 -16.20 -3.71
C ARG A 37 5.35 -15.62 -2.32
N PHE A 38 6.01 -16.37 -1.45
CA PHE A 38 6.37 -15.89 -0.12
C PHE A 38 7.44 -14.80 -0.14
N MET A 39 8.45 -14.94 -1.00
CA MET A 39 9.48 -13.91 -1.21
C MET A 39 8.87 -12.60 -1.74
N GLU A 40 7.99 -12.67 -2.74
CA GLU A 40 7.31 -11.50 -3.29
C GLU A 40 6.39 -10.81 -2.28
N ARG A 41 5.72 -11.58 -1.41
CA ARG A 41 4.96 -11.01 -0.31
C ARG A 41 5.87 -10.24 0.65
N GLY A 42 7.01 -10.82 1.03
CA GLY A 42 8.00 -10.15 1.87
C GLY A 42 8.58 -8.89 1.25
N ARG A 43 8.81 -8.89 -0.07
CA ARG A 43 9.30 -7.72 -0.82
C ARG A 43 8.26 -6.62 -0.89
N SER A 44 7.00 -6.95 -1.18
CA SER A 44 5.91 -5.97 -1.25
C SER A 44 5.61 -5.35 0.12
N ASN A 45 5.58 -6.17 1.17
CA ASN A 45 5.31 -5.73 2.54
C ASN A 45 6.47 -4.93 3.16
N HIS A 46 7.65 -4.96 2.54
CA HIS A 46 8.78 -4.11 2.90
C HIS A 46 8.62 -2.65 2.46
N LEU A 47 7.62 -2.35 1.63
CA LEU A 47 7.36 -1.03 1.09
C LEU A 47 6.03 -0.50 1.62
N ARG A 48 5.97 0.81 1.86
CA ARG A 48 4.73 1.53 2.17
C ARG A 48 4.41 2.51 1.06
N LEU A 49 3.20 2.43 0.50
CA LEU A 49 2.67 3.41 -0.44
C LEU A 49 1.72 4.36 0.29
N LEU A 50 2.02 5.65 0.20
CA LEU A 50 1.14 6.74 0.60
C LEU A 50 0.66 7.45 -0.66
N THR A 51 -0.62 7.76 -0.73
CA THR A 51 -1.21 8.54 -1.82
C THR A 51 -2.17 9.55 -1.21
N ALA A 52 -1.93 10.82 -1.49
CA ALA A 52 -2.79 11.91 -1.05
C ALA A 52 -3.11 12.83 -2.23
N PRO A 53 -4.34 13.36 -2.32
CA PRO A 53 -4.65 14.40 -3.29
C PRO A 53 -3.88 15.68 -2.92
N GLU A 54 -3.06 16.15 -3.85
CA GLU A 54 -2.33 17.41 -3.76
C GLU A 54 -3.15 18.57 -4.34
N GLU A 55 -3.95 18.30 -5.39
CA GLU A 55 -4.78 19.30 -6.05
C GLU A 55 -6.04 18.69 -6.68
N VAL A 56 -7.21 19.27 -6.40
CA VAL A 56 -8.49 18.84 -6.99
C VAL A 56 -9.08 19.91 -7.91
N LYS A 57 -8.90 19.73 -9.22
CA LYS A 57 -9.44 20.61 -10.29
C LYS A 57 -10.85 20.19 -10.73
N GLY A 58 -11.37 20.83 -11.77
CA GLY A 58 -12.71 20.54 -12.30
C GLY A 58 -12.84 19.14 -12.93
N ALA A 59 -11.85 18.70 -13.68
CA ALA A 59 -11.87 17.43 -14.43
C ALA A 59 -10.70 16.50 -14.10
N SER A 60 -9.79 16.91 -13.22
CA SER A 60 -8.59 16.14 -12.88
C SER A 60 -8.18 16.32 -11.43
N ILE A 61 -7.43 15.35 -10.91
CA ILE A 61 -6.84 15.35 -9.58
C ILE A 61 -5.34 15.10 -9.75
N THR A 62 -4.50 15.86 -9.06
CA THR A 62 -3.08 15.55 -8.89
C THR A 62 -2.92 14.84 -7.56
N LEU A 63 -2.32 13.65 -7.59
CA LEU A 63 -2.04 12.80 -6.44
C LEU A 63 -0.54 12.83 -6.15
N ASN A 64 -0.13 13.19 -4.94
CA ASN A 64 1.22 12.96 -4.46
C ASN A 64 1.32 11.51 -3.98
N GLN A 65 2.14 10.72 -4.64
CA GLN A 65 2.41 9.33 -4.31
C GLN A 65 3.83 9.21 -3.75
N ARG A 66 3.95 8.63 -2.57
CA ARG A 66 5.23 8.40 -1.89
C ARG A 66 5.38 6.92 -1.55
N ILE A 67 6.50 6.33 -1.96
CA ILE A 67 6.89 4.97 -1.62
C ILE A 67 8.02 5.04 -0.61
N LEU A 68 7.81 4.47 0.56
CA LEU A 68 8.75 4.46 1.67
C LEU A 68 9.22 3.04 2.00
N ARG A 69 10.38 2.98 2.63
CA ARG A 69 10.94 1.79 3.30
C ARG A 69 11.33 2.16 4.71
N GLY A 70 10.53 1.74 5.69
CA GLY A 70 10.64 2.26 7.05
C GLY A 70 10.36 3.78 7.03
N GLU A 71 11.36 4.58 7.39
CA GLU A 71 11.28 6.05 7.39
C GLU A 71 11.93 6.67 6.14
N GLU A 72 12.61 5.87 5.31
CA GLU A 72 13.29 6.33 4.09
C GLU A 72 12.28 6.50 2.94
N LEU A 73 12.21 7.69 2.36
CA LEU A 73 11.50 7.93 1.11
C LEU A 73 12.33 7.42 -0.06
N LEU A 74 11.82 6.42 -0.78
CA LEU A 74 12.49 5.85 -1.94
C LEU A 74 12.07 6.51 -3.25
N VAL A 75 10.78 6.80 -3.39
CA VAL A 75 10.20 7.36 -4.60
C VAL A 75 9.10 8.34 -4.23
N GLU A 76 9.08 9.48 -4.89
CA GLU A 76 7.98 10.44 -4.88
C GLU A 76 7.54 10.73 -6.32
N ALA A 77 6.23 10.74 -6.55
CA ALA A 77 5.64 10.96 -7.85
C ALA A 77 4.38 11.81 -7.75
N HIS A 78 4.26 12.81 -8.63
CA HIS A 78 3.06 13.63 -8.79
C HIS A 78 2.24 13.10 -9.96
N VAL A 79 1.19 12.34 -9.66
CA VAL A 79 0.39 11.62 -10.65
C VAL A 79 -0.90 12.38 -10.92
N ARG A 80 -1.09 12.84 -12.16
CA ARG A 80 -2.32 13.50 -12.58
C ARG A 80 -3.30 12.51 -13.21
N VAL A 81 -4.49 12.41 -12.64
CA VAL A 81 -5.60 11.58 -13.13
C VAL A 81 -6.72 12.49 -13.64
N ALA A 82 -7.31 12.16 -14.78
CA ALA A 82 -8.44 12.89 -15.35
C ALA A 82 -9.68 11.99 -15.47
N PHE A 83 -10.86 12.58 -15.27
CA PHE A 83 -12.13 11.94 -15.59
C PHE A 83 -12.38 12.09 -17.07
N VAL A 84 -12.55 10.98 -17.79
CA VAL A 84 -12.69 10.97 -19.25
C VAL A 84 -13.91 10.14 -19.65
N CYS A 85 -14.66 10.62 -20.64
CA CYS A 85 -15.73 9.88 -21.32
C CYS A 85 -15.63 10.21 -22.82
N ASP A 86 -15.66 9.18 -23.67
CA ASP A 86 -15.50 9.29 -25.13
C ASP A 86 -14.27 10.11 -25.55
N GLY A 87 -13.14 9.88 -24.86
CA GLY A 87 -11.88 10.60 -25.11
C GLY A 87 -11.87 12.06 -24.68
N ARG A 88 -12.96 12.59 -24.09
CA ARG A 88 -13.06 13.97 -23.61
C ARG A 88 -13.03 14.04 -22.09
N ALA A 89 -12.33 15.03 -21.57
CA ALA A 89 -12.34 15.32 -20.14
C ALA A 89 -13.77 15.66 -19.67
N ARG A 90 -14.16 15.11 -18.51
CA ARG A 90 -15.46 15.33 -17.88
C ARG A 90 -15.28 15.87 -16.47
N PRO A 91 -16.28 16.62 -15.96
CA PRO A 91 -16.27 17.03 -14.57
C PRO A 91 -16.15 15.82 -13.64
N ILE A 92 -15.29 15.92 -12.62
CA ILE A 92 -15.23 14.95 -11.53
C ILE A 92 -16.62 14.88 -10.88
N PRO A 93 -17.19 13.67 -10.68
CA PRO A 93 -18.43 13.49 -9.94
C PRO A 93 -18.39 14.22 -8.59
N LYS A 94 -19.46 14.94 -8.24
CA LYS A 94 -19.49 15.84 -7.07
C LYS A 94 -19.07 15.13 -5.77
N ALA A 95 -19.57 13.92 -5.54
CA ALA A 95 -19.23 13.14 -4.34
C ALA A 95 -17.73 12.89 -4.21
N LEU A 96 -17.09 12.44 -5.30
CA LEU A 96 -15.65 12.21 -5.31
C LEU A 96 -14.86 13.51 -5.18
N ARG A 97 -15.29 14.58 -5.86
CA ARG A 97 -14.64 15.89 -5.73
C ARG A 97 -14.68 16.39 -4.28
N THR A 98 -15.81 16.21 -3.60
CA THR A 98 -15.96 16.58 -2.18
C THR A 98 -15.06 15.73 -1.28
N ALA A 99 -15.04 14.41 -1.46
CA ALA A 99 -14.17 13.51 -0.68
C ALA A 99 -12.68 13.86 -0.86
N MET A 100 -12.23 14.00 -2.11
CA MET A 100 -10.82 14.27 -2.42
C MET A 100 -10.36 15.65 -1.92
N ARG A 101 -11.25 16.64 -1.84
CA ARG A 101 -10.93 17.94 -1.23
C ARG A 101 -10.81 17.85 0.29
N ALA A 102 -11.69 17.08 0.95
CA ALA A 102 -11.57 16.84 2.38
C ALA A 102 -10.26 16.12 2.73
N ASP A 103 -9.82 15.18 1.89
CA ASP A 103 -8.55 14.47 2.05
C ASP A 103 -7.33 15.37 1.77
N GLN A 104 -7.45 16.37 0.88
CA GLN A 104 -6.40 17.36 0.59
C GLN A 104 -6.07 18.20 1.84
N ASP A 105 -7.09 18.59 2.60
CA ASP A 105 -6.94 19.39 3.82
C ASP A 105 -6.32 18.59 4.99
N SER A 106 -6.33 17.25 4.89
CA SER A 106 -5.88 16.32 5.94
C SER A 106 -4.48 15.74 5.70
N SER A 107 -3.82 16.06 4.58
CA SER A 107 -2.60 15.39 4.09
C SER A 107 -1.33 15.59 4.92
N ALA A 108 -1.41 16.25 6.08
CA ALA A 108 -0.28 16.52 6.97
C ALA A 108 0.02 15.39 7.98
N ALA A 109 -0.92 14.46 8.22
CA ALA A 109 -0.74 13.41 9.22
C ALA A 109 -0.80 12.00 8.59
N ASP A 110 0.28 11.25 8.80
CA ASP A 110 0.40 9.86 8.39
C ASP A 110 -0.63 9.01 9.18
N PRO A 111 -1.57 8.29 8.53
CA PRO A 111 -2.59 7.55 9.27
C PRO A 111 -1.94 6.47 10.14
N PRO A 112 -2.41 6.27 11.40
CA PRO A 112 -1.89 5.24 12.27
C PRO A 112 -2.20 3.87 11.67
N VAL A 113 -1.18 3.01 11.62
CA VAL A 113 -1.31 1.64 11.11
C VAL A 113 -2.24 0.84 12.00
N ALA A 114 -3.26 0.24 11.40
CA ALA A 114 -4.05 -0.80 12.06
C ALA A 114 -3.12 -1.95 12.41
N GLN A 115 -2.85 -2.13 13.70
CA GLN A 115 -2.09 -3.26 14.19
C GLN A 115 -2.80 -4.53 13.73
N SER A 116 -2.17 -5.30 12.84
CA SER A 116 -2.55 -6.70 12.64
C SER A 116 -2.18 -7.43 13.92
N SER A 117 -3.07 -7.40 14.91
CA SER A 117 -2.93 -8.26 16.08
C SER A 117 -2.74 -9.68 15.56
N PRO A 118 -1.69 -10.40 15.96
CA PRO A 118 -1.67 -11.83 15.73
C PRO A 118 -2.91 -12.36 16.44
N ARG A 119 -3.91 -12.81 15.68
CA ARG A 119 -4.92 -13.70 16.24
C ARG A 119 -4.16 -14.93 16.70
N GLN A 120 -3.66 -14.90 17.93
CA GLN A 120 -3.41 -16.09 18.71
C GLN A 120 -4.75 -16.80 18.76
N ARG A 121 -4.82 -17.92 18.06
CA ARG A 121 -5.87 -18.91 18.31
C ARG A 121 -5.23 -20.05 19.11
N PRO A 122 -6.05 -20.66 20.00
CA PRO A 122 -5.60 -21.60 21.02
C PRO A 122 -4.90 -22.83 20.45
#